data_AF-A0A9P5PD12-F1
#
_entry.id   AF-A0A9P5PD12-F1
#
_cell.length_a   1.000
_cell.length_b   1.000
_cell.length_c   1.000
_cell.angle_alpha   90.00
_cell.angle_beta   90.00
_cell.angle_gamma   90.00
#
_symmetry.space_group_name_H-M   'P 1'
#
loop_
_entity.id
_entity.type
_entity.pdbx_description
1 polymer ?
#
loop_
_entity_poly.entity_id
_entity_poly.type
_entity_poly.pdbx_seq_one_letter_code
_entity_poly.pdbx_strand_id
1 'polypeptide(L)'
;WHGHVSSAKHASQAAIKGMSPDVPPEEPEQVPGHQLCVVCNRHIPSRFWARHPSQPQHKEREQFLKFTSAVEETEKDKNGLSVVGDFDFKIVEPEKAAAGVVVGGTIQTQVPATRIALIDIRLAS
;
A
#
# COMPACT_ATOMS: atom_id res chain seq x y z
N TRP A 1 -11.31 -16.83 -20.16
CA TRP A 1 -10.06 -16.80 -20.93
C TRP A 1 -9.84 -18.10 -21.72
N HIS A 2 -9.47 -19.22 -21.08
CA HIS A 2 -9.22 -20.50 -21.77
C HIS A 2 -10.34 -20.93 -22.74
N GLY A 3 -11.62 -20.82 -22.33
CA GLY A 3 -12.76 -21.14 -23.21
C GLY A 3 -12.99 -20.18 -24.38
N HIS A 4 -12.47 -18.95 -24.32
CA HIS A 4 -12.50 -17.98 -25.42
C HIS A 4 -11.38 -18.28 -26.42
N VAL A 5 -10.17 -18.52 -25.91
CA VAL A 5 -8.98 -18.84 -26.71
C VAL A 5 -9.15 -20.16 -27.48
N SER A 6 -9.83 -21.14 -26.89
CA SER A 6 -10.13 -22.41 -27.55
C SER A 6 -11.31 -22.36 -28.53
N SER A 7 -11.96 -21.20 -28.69
CA SER A 7 -13.13 -21.09 -29.58
C SER A 7 -12.70 -21.05 -31.05
N ALA A 8 -13.46 -21.72 -31.94
CA ALA A 8 -13.20 -21.74 -33.38
C ALA A 8 -13.12 -20.33 -33.99
N LYS A 9 -13.87 -19.38 -33.42
CA LYS A 9 -13.88 -17.97 -33.85
C LYS A 9 -12.55 -17.28 -33.55
N HIS A 10 -11.98 -17.50 -32.36
CA HIS A 10 -10.68 -16.95 -31.98
C HIS A 10 -9.54 -17.60 -32.78
N ALA A 11 -9.55 -18.94 -32.88
CA ALA A 11 -8.56 -19.68 -33.66
C ALA A 11 -8.54 -19.26 -35.15
N SER A 12 -9.72 -19.08 -35.76
CA SER A 12 -9.82 -18.60 -37.14
C SER A 12 -9.30 -17.17 -37.30
N GLN A 13 -9.63 -16.25 -36.38
CA GLN A 13 -9.09 -14.89 -36.43
C GLN A 13 -7.57 -14.82 -36.21
N ALA A 14 -7.03 -15.63 -35.30
CA ALA A 14 -5.60 -15.73 -35.06
C ALA A 14 -4.86 -16.25 -36.31
N ALA A 15 -5.41 -17.28 -36.97
CA ALA A 15 -4.87 -17.82 -38.22
C ALA A 15 -4.88 -16.80 -39.36
N ILE A 16 -5.97 -16.02 -39.51
CA ILE A 16 -6.07 -14.94 -40.51
C ILE A 16 -4.99 -13.86 -40.26
N LYS A 17 -4.68 -13.58 -39.00
CA LYS A 17 -3.66 -12.60 -38.60
C LYS A 17 -2.24 -13.18 -38.56
N GLY A 18 -2.05 -14.47 -38.86
CA GLY A 18 -0.75 -15.14 -38.79
C GLY A 18 -0.16 -15.21 -37.37
N MET A 19 -1.00 -15.14 -36.34
CA MET A 19 -0.60 -15.11 -34.93
C MET A 19 -1.00 -16.41 -34.22
N SER A 20 -0.30 -16.74 -33.13
CA SER A 20 -0.74 -17.80 -32.22
C SER A 20 -2.15 -17.47 -31.70
N PRO A 21 -3.04 -18.46 -31.48
CA PRO A 21 -4.26 -18.23 -30.74
C PRO A 21 -4.00 -18.01 -29.24
N ASP A 22 -2.87 -18.48 -28.71
CA ASP A 22 -2.48 -18.33 -27.32
C ASP A 22 -1.79 -16.97 -27.08
N VAL A 23 -2.56 -15.88 -27.18
CA VAL A 23 -2.09 -14.51 -26.92
C VAL A 23 -2.83 -13.97 -25.72
N PRO A 24 -2.17 -13.53 -24.63
CA PRO A 24 -2.85 -12.95 -23.49
C PRO A 24 -3.72 -11.75 -23.90
N PRO A 25 -4.84 -11.48 -23.20
CA PRO A 25 -5.64 -10.31 -23.50
C PRO A 25 -4.81 -9.06 -23.20
N GLU A 26 -4.66 -8.22 -24.21
CA GLU A 26 -4.05 -6.89 -24.05
C GLU A 26 -5.08 -5.98 -23.37
N GLU A 27 -4.78 -5.53 -22.16
CA GLU A 27 -5.60 -4.52 -21.51
C GLU A 27 -5.39 -3.19 -22.26
N PRO A 28 -6.45 -2.58 -22.81
CA PRO A 28 -6.28 -1.31 -23.51
C PRO A 28 -5.84 -0.25 -22.52
N GLU A 29 -4.65 0.35 -22.74
CA GLU A 29 -4.15 1.49 -21.96
C GLU A 29 -5.10 2.69 -22.03
N GLN A 30 -5.84 2.81 -23.13
CA GLN A 30 -6.79 3.89 -23.38
C GLN A 30 -8.10 3.34 -23.94
N VAL A 31 -9.17 3.50 -23.16
CA VAL A 31 -10.53 3.25 -23.64
C VAL A 31 -11.08 4.55 -24.24
N PRO A 32 -11.45 4.58 -25.54
CA PRO A 32 -11.99 5.78 -26.16
C PRO A 32 -13.16 6.39 -25.37
N GLY A 33 -13.13 7.71 -25.20
CA GLY A 33 -14.15 8.44 -24.42
C GLY A 33 -14.12 8.16 -22.92
N HIS A 34 -13.06 7.54 -22.40
CA HIS A 34 -12.81 7.35 -20.97
C HIS A 34 -11.39 7.82 -20.61
N GLN A 35 -11.19 8.12 -19.34
CA GLN A 35 -9.90 8.48 -18.76
C GLN A 35 -9.64 7.63 -17.53
N LEU A 36 -8.43 7.10 -17.40
CA LEU A 36 -8.04 6.29 -16.25
C LEU A 36 -7.83 7.22 -15.03
N CYS A 37 -8.59 6.98 -13.96
CA CYS A 37 -8.28 7.57 -12.67
C CYS A 37 -7.35 6.63 -11.90
N VAL A 38 -6.11 7.05 -11.67
CA VAL A 38 -5.11 6.29 -10.91
C VAL A 38 -5.49 6.10 -9.44
N VAL A 39 -6.09 7.13 -8.81
CA VAL A 39 -6.57 7.07 -7.41
C VAL A 39 -7.68 6.02 -7.24
N CYS A 40 -8.55 5.90 -8.24
CA CYS A 40 -9.67 4.97 -8.19
C CYS A 40 -9.39 3.64 -8.92
N ASN A 41 -8.23 3.52 -9.57
CA ASN A 41 -7.83 2.47 -10.50
C ASN A 41 -8.96 2.02 -11.46
N ARG A 42 -9.62 2.99 -12.13
CA ARG A 42 -10.74 2.70 -13.04
C ARG A 42 -10.88 3.71 -14.16
N HIS A 43 -11.41 3.25 -15.29
CA HIS A 43 -11.77 4.10 -16.43
C HIS A 43 -13.06 4.88 -16.15
N ILE A 44 -12.97 6.22 -16.20
CA ILE A 44 -14.07 7.15 -15.98
C ILE A 44 -14.51 7.73 -17.34
N PRO A 45 -15.80 7.72 -17.68
CA PRO A 45 -16.27 8.36 -18.91
C PRO A 45 -15.86 9.83 -18.96
N SER A 46 -15.34 10.32 -20.10
CA SER A 46 -14.81 11.68 -20.26
C SER A 46 -15.82 12.77 -19.85
N ARG A 47 -17.11 12.54 -20.12
CA ARG A 47 -18.21 13.44 -19.69
C ARG A 47 -18.32 13.63 -18.17
N PHE A 48 -17.81 12.68 -17.39
CA PHE A 48 -17.84 12.71 -15.92
C PHE A 48 -16.48 13.00 -15.31
N TRP A 49 -15.43 13.12 -16.12
CA TRP A 49 -14.07 13.34 -15.65
C TRP A 49 -13.96 14.62 -14.80
N ALA A 50 -14.50 15.74 -15.30
CA ALA A 50 -14.44 17.02 -14.60
C ALA A 50 -15.09 17.01 -13.20
N ARG A 51 -16.11 16.17 -13.00
CA ARG A 51 -16.83 16.05 -11.72
C ARG A 51 -16.40 14.86 -10.87
N HIS A 52 -15.54 13.98 -11.39
CA HIS A 52 -15.14 12.77 -10.69
C HIS A 52 -14.30 13.05 -9.42
N PRO A 53 -13.30 13.95 -9.45
CA PRO A 53 -12.48 14.25 -8.27
C PRO A 53 -13.27 14.82 -7.09
N SER A 54 -14.41 15.48 -7.34
CA SER A 54 -15.24 16.04 -6.27
C SER A 54 -16.16 15.02 -5.61
N GLN A 55 -16.27 13.80 -6.15
CA GLN A 55 -17.13 12.75 -5.58
C GLN A 55 -16.56 12.22 -4.26
N PRO A 56 -17.43 11.91 -3.25
CA PRO A 56 -16.98 11.41 -1.94
C PRO A 56 -16.06 10.19 -2.04
N GLN A 57 -16.40 9.23 -2.90
CA GLN A 57 -15.61 8.00 -3.11
C GLN A 57 -14.18 8.28 -3.59
N HIS A 58 -13.99 9.31 -4.42
CA HIS A 58 -12.65 9.70 -4.88
C HIS A 58 -11.87 10.32 -3.74
N LYS A 59 -12.50 11.24 -2.99
CA LYS A 59 -11.88 11.92 -1.84
C LYS A 59 -11.47 10.96 -0.73
N GLU A 60 -12.30 9.97 -0.40
CA GLU A 60 -11.99 8.94 0.59
C GLU A 60 -10.75 8.14 0.20
N ARG A 61 -10.66 7.72 -1.08
CA ARG A 61 -9.49 7.00 -1.60
C ARG A 61 -8.24 7.89 -1.66
N GLU A 62 -8.40 9.16 -2.04
CA GLU A 62 -7.32 10.13 -2.04
C GLU A 62 -6.75 10.35 -0.63
N GLN A 63 -7.63 10.47 0.37
CA GLN A 63 -7.21 10.58 1.77
C GLN A 63 -6.49 9.32 2.23
N PHE A 64 -7.03 8.13 1.96
CA PHE A 64 -6.40 6.87 2.31
C PHE A 64 -4.99 6.73 1.69
N LEU A 65 -4.84 7.08 0.41
CA LEU A 65 -3.54 7.05 -0.25
C LEU A 65 -2.55 8.05 0.36
N LYS A 66 -3.00 9.25 0.73
CA LYS A 66 -2.16 10.22 1.45
C LYS A 66 -1.67 9.67 2.79
N PHE A 67 -2.55 9.05 3.58
CA PHE A 67 -2.14 8.44 4.84
C PHE A 67 -1.17 7.27 4.63
N THR A 68 -1.44 6.40 3.66
CA THR A 68 -0.56 5.27 3.34
C THR A 68 0.83 5.75 2.93
N SER A 69 0.91 6.76 2.05
CA SER A 69 2.20 7.34 1.66
C SER A 69 2.95 7.97 2.82
N ALA A 70 2.25 8.62 3.76
CA ALA A 70 2.87 9.19 4.95
C ALA A 70 3.41 8.09 5.88
N VAL A 71 2.67 7.00 6.06
CA VAL A 71 3.12 5.83 6.84
C VAL A 71 4.35 5.20 6.19
N GLU A 72 4.30 4.91 4.89
CA GLU A 72 5.43 4.33 4.15
C GLU A 72 6.68 5.23 4.21
N GLU A 73 6.51 6.55 4.11
CA GLU A 73 7.62 7.49 4.23
C GLU A 73 8.17 7.53 5.66
N THR A 74 7.30 7.46 6.66
CA THR A 74 7.70 7.37 8.08
C THR A 74 8.42 6.05 8.38
N GLU A 75 8.09 4.97 7.68
CA GLU A 75 8.80 3.69 7.76
C GLU A 75 10.19 3.77 7.08
N LYS A 76 10.31 4.50 5.98
CA LYS A 76 11.60 4.74 5.30
C LYS A 76 12.53 5.67 6.09
N ASP A 77 11.99 6.67 6.77
CA ASP A 77 12.75 7.70 7.51
C ASP A 77 13.52 7.16 8.73
N LYS A 78 13.24 5.93 9.16
CA LYS A 78 13.98 5.30 10.26
C LYS A 78 15.38 4.82 9.86
N ASN A 79 15.77 4.94 8.58
CA ASN A 79 17.14 4.63 8.12
C ASN A 79 17.60 3.20 8.48
N GLY A 80 16.65 2.24 8.49
CA GLY A 80 16.89 0.85 8.90
C GLY A 80 16.89 0.61 10.42
N LEU A 81 16.46 1.59 11.22
CA LEU A 81 16.27 1.47 12.67
C LEU A 81 14.87 0.94 13.00
N SER A 82 14.83 -0.02 13.91
CA SER A 82 13.57 -0.52 14.49
C SER A 82 13.71 -0.61 16.00
N VAL A 83 12.62 -0.37 16.70
CA VAL A 83 12.54 -0.52 18.16
C VAL A 83 11.60 -1.68 18.42
N VAL A 84 12.13 -2.73 19.05
CA VAL A 84 11.42 -4.00 19.30
C VAL A 84 11.36 -4.21 20.80
N GLY A 85 10.16 -4.38 21.33
CA GLY A 85 9.92 -4.63 22.75
C GLY A 85 8.43 -4.63 23.03
N ASP A 86 8.02 -5.29 24.11
CA ASP A 86 6.73 -4.97 24.73
C ASP A 86 6.96 -3.66 25.48
N PHE A 87 6.17 -2.62 25.25
CA PHE A 87 6.26 -1.35 25.98
C PHE A 87 5.00 -1.07 26.81
N ASP A 88 4.11 -2.06 26.89
CA ASP A 88 2.89 -1.99 27.68
C ASP A 88 3.16 -2.53 29.10
N PHE A 89 3.08 -1.64 30.08
CA PHE A 89 3.21 -2.01 31.49
C PHE A 89 1.99 -2.78 32.01
N LYS A 90 0.88 -2.79 31.26
CA LYS A 90 -0.42 -3.36 31.63
C LYS A 90 -0.91 -2.80 32.97
N ILE A 91 -1.92 -3.45 33.56
CA ILE A 91 -2.36 -3.12 34.91
C ILE A 91 -1.30 -3.62 35.89
N VAL A 92 -0.62 -2.67 36.54
CA VAL A 92 0.38 -2.95 37.56
C VAL A 92 -0.27 -2.99 38.95
N GLU A 93 -0.06 -4.08 39.69
CA GLU A 93 -0.50 -4.19 41.08
C GLU A 93 0.26 -3.21 41.99
N PRO A 94 -0.37 -2.60 43.02
CA PRO A 94 0.26 -1.58 43.87
C PRO A 94 1.57 -2.03 44.53
N GLU A 95 1.67 -3.31 44.90
CA GLU A 95 2.86 -3.90 45.52
C GLU A 95 4.05 -3.95 44.55
N LYS A 96 3.79 -4.20 43.27
CA LYS A 96 4.81 -4.19 42.21
C LYS A 96 5.14 -2.78 41.75
N ALA A 97 4.16 -1.87 41.78
CA ALA A 97 4.39 -0.45 41.51
C ALA A 97 5.36 0.15 42.53
N ALA A 98 5.26 -0.25 43.80
CA ALA A 98 6.15 0.21 44.87
C ALA A 98 7.62 -0.20 44.65
N ALA A 99 7.87 -1.35 44.02
CA ALA A 99 9.20 -1.83 43.66
C ALA A 99 9.73 -1.25 42.33
N GLY A 100 8.84 -0.65 41.52
CA GLY A 100 9.13 -0.22 40.16
C GLY A 100 8.97 -1.36 39.14
N VAL A 101 8.40 -1.04 37.98
CA VAL A 101 8.28 -1.98 36.85
C VAL A 101 9.29 -1.61 35.79
N VAL A 102 10.06 -2.60 35.33
CA VAL A 102 11.04 -2.45 34.26
C VAL A 102 10.55 -3.22 33.05
N VAL A 103 10.59 -2.55 31.90
CA VAL A 103 10.20 -3.12 30.62
C VAL A 103 11.39 -3.02 29.67
N GLY A 104 11.70 -4.12 29.00
CA GLY A 104 12.85 -4.23 28.11
C GLY A 104 12.49 -3.90 26.66
N GLY A 105 13.27 -3.01 26.05
CA GLY A 105 13.22 -2.74 24.60
C GLY A 105 14.60 -2.87 23.97
N THR A 106 14.62 -3.20 22.69
CA THR A 106 15.82 -3.34 21.87
C THR A 106 15.74 -2.42 20.67
N ILE A 107 16.76 -1.58 20.47
CA ILE A 107 16.91 -0.80 19.24
C ILE A 107 17.81 -1.61 18.30
N GLN A 108 17.27 -1.97 17.14
CA GLN A 108 17.97 -2.75 16.12
C GLN A 108 18.26 -1.87 14.90
N THR A 109 19.42 -2.10 14.27
CA THR A 109 19.81 -1.45 13.02
C THR A 109 20.14 -2.48 11.96
N GLN A 110 19.68 -2.25 10.74
CA GLN A 110 20.05 -3.03 9.57
C GLN A 110 21.28 -2.44 8.84
N VAL A 111 21.76 -1.27 9.28
CA VAL A 111 22.89 -0.56 8.68
C VAL A 111 24.11 -0.66 9.61
N PRO A 112 25.18 -1.42 9.24
CA PRO A 112 26.32 -1.71 10.11
C PRO A 112 27.17 -0.49 10.52
N ALA A 113 27.12 0.60 9.75
CA ALA A 113 27.91 1.81 9.98
C ALA A 113 27.17 2.91 10.76
N THR A 114 25.95 2.64 11.24
CA THR A 114 25.14 3.65 11.93
C THR A 114 25.57 3.80 13.37
N ARG A 115 25.85 5.05 13.80
CA ARG A 115 26.00 5.38 15.22
C ARG A 115 24.65 5.78 15.78
N ILE A 116 24.22 5.09 16.83
CA ILE A 116 22.91 5.28 17.45
C ILE A 116 23.14 5.73 18.89
N ALA A 117 22.48 6.81 19.28
CA ALA A 117 22.45 7.27 20.65
C ALA A 117 20.99 7.48 21.06
N LEU A 118 20.62 6.93 22.21
CA LEU A 118 19.32 7.21 22.84
C LEU A 118 19.40 8.59 23.51
N ILE A 119 18.66 9.56 22.99
CA ILE A 119 18.70 10.95 23.48
C ILE A 119 17.66 11.22 24.56
N ASP A 120 16.44 10.71 24.39
CA ASP A 120 15.32 10.96 25.29
C ASP A 120 14.34 9.78 25.28
N ILE A 121 13.67 9.53 26.40
CA ILE A 121 12.53 8.62 26.51
C ILE A 121 11.38 9.38 27.15
N ARG A 122 10.24 9.40 26.48
CA ARG A 122 9.00 9.99 27.00
C ARG A 122 7.94 8.91 27.15
N LEU A 123 7.33 8.87 28.32
CA LEU A 123 6.12 8.09 28.55
C LEU A 123 4.92 8.92 28.10
N ALA A 124 4.05 8.33 27.29
CA ALA A 124 2.75 8.91 26.99
C ALA A 124 1.76 8.48 28.08
N SER A 125 1.06 9.45 28.67
CA SER A 125 -0.01 9.26 29.66
C SER A 125 -1.38 9.45 29.04
#